data_AF-A0A7S3H3U8-F1
#
_entry.id   AF-A0A7S3H3U8-F1
#
_cell.length_a   1.000
_cell.length_b   1.000
_cell.length_c   1.000
_cell.angle_alpha   90.00
_cell.angle_beta   90.00
_cell.angle_gamma   90.00
#
_symmetry.space_group_name_H-M   'P 1'
#
loop_
_entity.id
_entity.type
_entity.pdbx_description
1 polymer ?
#
loop_
_entity_poly.entity_id
_entity_poly.type
_entity_poly.pdbx_seq_one_letter_code
_entity_poly.pdbx_strand_id
1 'polypeptide(L)'
;MRQPQGNALLLGVGGSGRQSMTKLATYISGFSLATVEIVKGYSMNDWKEDIKRILMQAGVKEIPTTFLFSDVQIINERMVEDINNILNAGDVPNLYAPEDMEAISTACRQECQKRKIPPTKLNIFSQYIIRVRRNIHLCVAMSPLGEAFRNRLRNFPALVNCCTIDWFTNWPAEALQSVGLSILRKNDLGLANYEQHTVTMFKQIHLSVENASKTFYEMLRRHNYVTPTSYLELLSSFGKLIASKRLETSTKKDRLQIGLDKLTETKAMVSVMQEELVVLQPQLVVTQAEVAAMMIEITKDKASAAETKASVEIEEAKANSKAADAKAIADDAQKDLAEAIPALE
;
A
#
# COMPACT_ATOMS: atom_id res chain seq x y z
N MET A 1 6.65 -1.84 -37.21
CA MET A 1 6.05 -0.51 -37.00
C MET A 1 6.52 0.53 -38.02
N ARG A 2 7.81 0.87 -38.11
CA ARG A 2 8.29 1.91 -39.06
C ARG A 2 8.41 1.47 -40.53
N GLN A 3 8.39 0.16 -40.79
CA GLN A 3 8.34 -0.38 -42.15
C GLN A 3 6.88 -0.38 -42.65
N PRO A 4 6.62 0.04 -43.90
CA PRO A 4 5.31 -0.08 -44.50
C PRO A 4 4.91 -1.55 -44.56
N GLN A 5 3.67 -1.87 -44.15
CA GLN A 5 3.18 -3.25 -43.97
C GLN A 5 3.99 -4.09 -42.95
N GLY A 6 4.70 -3.44 -42.02
CA GLY A 6 5.49 -4.13 -41.01
C GLY A 6 4.63 -4.72 -39.90
N ASN A 7 4.13 -5.94 -40.11
CA ASN A 7 3.47 -6.78 -39.10
C ASN A 7 4.50 -7.58 -38.31
N ALA A 8 4.13 -8.00 -37.09
CA ALA A 8 5.01 -8.73 -36.19
C ALA A 8 4.32 -9.98 -35.62
N LEU A 9 5.05 -11.09 -35.60
CA LEU A 9 4.68 -12.31 -34.88
C LEU A 9 5.60 -12.45 -33.67
N LEU A 10 5.07 -12.15 -32.49
CA LEU A 10 5.81 -12.13 -31.23
C LEU A 10 5.68 -13.48 -30.52
N LEU A 11 6.76 -14.25 -30.53
CA LEU A 11 6.80 -15.59 -29.99
C LEU A 11 7.49 -15.59 -28.62
N GLY A 12 6.86 -16.18 -27.62
CA GLY A 12 7.46 -16.27 -26.29
C GLY A 12 6.52 -16.87 -25.27
N VAL A 13 7.05 -17.26 -24.12
CA VAL A 13 6.23 -17.78 -23.01
C VAL A 13 5.32 -16.68 -22.44
N GLY A 14 4.29 -17.08 -21.67
CA GLY A 14 3.47 -16.12 -20.91
C GLY A 14 4.36 -15.25 -20.00
N GLY A 15 4.03 -13.97 -19.86
CA GLY A 15 4.81 -13.06 -19.00
C GLY A 15 6.17 -12.60 -19.55
N SER A 16 6.51 -12.94 -20.80
CA SER A 16 7.75 -12.48 -21.47
C SER A 16 7.78 -10.99 -21.83
N GLY A 17 6.66 -10.27 -21.66
CA GLY A 17 6.59 -8.82 -21.93
C GLY A 17 6.19 -8.45 -23.36
N ARG A 18 5.86 -9.41 -24.23
CA ARG A 18 5.43 -9.19 -25.63
C ARG A 18 4.33 -8.14 -25.78
N GLN A 19 3.27 -8.27 -25.00
CA GLN A 19 2.16 -7.32 -25.03
C GLN A 19 2.57 -5.95 -24.50
N SER A 20 3.28 -5.89 -23.36
CA SER A 20 3.75 -4.63 -22.76
C SER A 20 4.69 -3.87 -23.68
N MET A 21 5.62 -4.57 -24.33
CA MET A 21 6.56 -3.99 -25.28
C MET A 21 5.84 -3.47 -26.53
N THR A 22 4.84 -4.20 -27.04
CA THR A 22 4.03 -3.74 -28.16
C THR A 22 3.30 -2.45 -27.81
N LYS A 23 2.64 -2.41 -26.65
CA LYS A 23 1.94 -1.20 -26.17
C LYS A 23 2.88 0.00 -26.08
N LEU A 24 4.08 -0.20 -25.54
CA LEU A 24 5.11 0.84 -25.47
C LEU A 24 5.56 1.29 -26.88
N ALA A 25 5.85 0.35 -27.78
CA ALA A 25 6.28 0.66 -29.14
C ALA A 25 5.19 1.40 -29.94
N THR A 26 3.92 1.01 -29.78
CA THR A 26 2.74 1.69 -30.34
C THR A 26 2.65 3.13 -29.84
N TYR A 27 2.81 3.33 -28.52
CA TYR A 27 2.79 4.67 -27.92
C TYR A 27 3.92 5.56 -28.43
N ILE A 28 5.16 5.06 -28.46
CA ILE A 28 6.33 5.79 -28.98
C ILE A 28 6.16 6.16 -30.46
N SER A 29 5.51 5.29 -31.24
CA SER A 29 5.25 5.53 -32.67
C SER A 29 4.06 6.47 -32.91
N GLY A 30 3.32 6.87 -31.87
CA GLY A 30 2.12 7.70 -32.00
C GLY A 30 0.95 6.99 -32.67
N PHE A 31 0.93 5.66 -32.67
CA PHE A 31 -0.13 4.86 -33.30
C PHE A 31 -1.28 4.61 -32.32
N SER A 32 -2.50 4.45 -32.83
CA SER A 32 -3.63 4.02 -32.02
C SER A 32 -3.48 2.54 -31.68
N LEU A 33 -3.60 2.17 -30.40
CA LEU A 33 -3.65 0.78 -30.00
C LEU A 33 -5.09 0.26 -30.13
N ALA A 34 -5.26 -0.84 -30.84
CA ALA A 34 -6.50 -1.61 -30.88
C ALA A 34 -6.24 -3.01 -30.31
N THR A 35 -7.09 -3.42 -29.37
CA THR A 35 -7.10 -4.75 -28.76
C THR A 35 -8.53 -5.24 -28.63
N VAL A 36 -8.73 -6.55 -28.70
CA VAL A 36 -10.04 -7.18 -28.47
C VAL A 36 -10.17 -7.59 -27.01
N GLU A 37 -11.28 -7.22 -26.39
CA GLU A 37 -11.60 -7.60 -25.02
C GLU A 37 -12.62 -8.72 -25.02
N ILE A 38 -12.24 -9.88 -24.49
CA ILE A 38 -13.10 -11.05 -24.47
C ILE A 38 -13.85 -11.09 -23.16
N VAL A 39 -15.15 -10.86 -23.26
CA VAL A 39 -16.11 -10.99 -22.16
C VAL A 39 -16.83 -12.32 -22.24
N LYS A 40 -17.44 -12.75 -21.13
CA LYS A 40 -18.26 -13.96 -21.10
C LYS A 40 -19.43 -13.80 -22.08
N GLY A 41 -19.52 -14.70 -23.07
CA GLY A 41 -20.52 -14.64 -24.13
C GLY A 41 -20.05 -13.98 -25.43
N TYR A 42 -18.76 -13.62 -25.54
CA TYR A 42 -18.18 -13.09 -26.78
C TYR A 42 -18.39 -14.05 -27.96
N SER A 43 -19.01 -13.54 -29.01
CA SER A 43 -19.43 -14.30 -30.19
C SER A 43 -18.61 -13.92 -31.43
N MET A 44 -18.77 -14.69 -32.52
CA MET A 44 -18.17 -14.33 -33.80
C MET A 44 -18.77 -13.05 -34.41
N ASN A 45 -19.94 -12.61 -33.98
CA ASN A 45 -20.52 -11.33 -34.43
C ASN A 45 -19.77 -10.17 -33.78
N ASP A 46 -19.46 -10.26 -32.49
CA ASP A 46 -18.67 -9.26 -31.76
C ASP A 46 -17.27 -9.14 -32.38
N TRP A 47 -16.67 -10.28 -32.74
CA TRP A 47 -15.40 -10.33 -33.48
C TRP A 47 -15.43 -9.57 -34.81
N LYS A 48 -16.47 -9.79 -35.62
CA LYS A 48 -16.63 -9.07 -36.89
C LYS A 48 -16.79 -7.57 -36.66
N GLU A 49 -17.58 -7.17 -35.66
CA GLU A 49 -17.74 -5.74 -35.33
C GLU A 49 -16.42 -5.12 -34.85
N ASP A 50 -15.64 -5.82 -34.04
CA ASP A 50 -14.32 -5.36 -33.59
C ASP A 50 -13.32 -5.23 -34.75
N ILE A 51 -13.21 -6.24 -35.63
CA ILE A 51 -12.37 -6.14 -36.83
C ILE A 51 -12.83 -4.97 -37.69
N LYS A 52 -14.13 -4.87 -37.98
CA LYS A 52 -14.70 -3.81 -38.82
C LYS A 52 -14.35 -2.43 -38.29
N ARG A 53 -14.50 -2.21 -36.98
CA ARG A 53 -14.12 -0.96 -36.31
C ARG A 53 -12.63 -0.64 -36.52
N ILE A 54 -11.76 -1.63 -36.38
CA ILE A 54 -10.31 -1.49 -36.52
C ILE A 54 -9.92 -1.18 -37.98
N LEU A 55 -10.45 -1.94 -38.95
CA LEU A 55 -10.17 -1.73 -40.38
C LEU A 55 -10.69 -0.37 -40.86
N MET A 56 -11.90 0.03 -40.45
CA MET A 56 -12.46 1.34 -40.79
C MET A 56 -11.68 2.49 -40.17
N GLN A 57 -11.19 2.34 -38.94
CA GLN A 57 -10.32 3.35 -38.32
C GLN A 57 -9.03 3.55 -39.13
N ALA A 58 -8.43 2.45 -39.60
CA ALA A 58 -7.20 2.52 -40.39
C ALA A 58 -7.41 3.00 -41.83
N GLY A 59 -8.52 2.60 -42.47
CA GLY A 59 -8.78 2.88 -43.88
C GLY A 59 -9.59 4.15 -44.16
N VAL A 60 -10.67 4.39 -43.42
CA VAL A 60 -11.58 5.55 -43.61
C VAL A 60 -11.03 6.79 -42.91
N LYS A 61 -10.68 6.67 -41.62
CA LYS A 61 -10.13 7.80 -40.84
C LYS A 61 -8.64 8.02 -41.06
N GLU A 62 -7.97 7.10 -41.75
CA GLU A 62 -6.54 7.15 -42.06
C GLU A 62 -5.64 7.22 -40.81
N ILE A 63 -6.08 6.66 -39.69
CA ILE A 63 -5.33 6.66 -38.42
C ILE A 63 -4.41 5.43 -38.37
N PRO A 64 -3.08 5.62 -38.25
CA PRO A 64 -2.16 4.50 -38.04
C PRO A 64 -2.53 3.73 -36.78
N THR A 65 -2.82 2.44 -36.92
CA THR A 65 -3.39 1.61 -35.87
C THR A 65 -2.58 0.33 -35.71
N THR A 66 -2.10 0.07 -34.49
CA THR A 66 -1.55 -1.24 -34.12
C THR A 66 -2.67 -2.13 -33.62
N PHE A 67 -2.94 -3.23 -34.31
CA PHE A 67 -3.82 -4.26 -33.80
C PHE A 67 -3.00 -5.30 -33.04
N LEU A 68 -3.14 -5.35 -31.72
CA LEU A 68 -2.50 -6.35 -30.86
C LEU A 68 -3.49 -7.48 -30.56
N PHE A 69 -3.13 -8.70 -30.97
CA PHE A 69 -3.94 -9.90 -30.78
C PHE A 69 -3.11 -11.03 -30.16
N SER A 70 -3.61 -11.61 -29.06
CA SER A 70 -2.92 -12.66 -28.30
C SER A 70 -3.56 -14.03 -28.53
N ASP A 71 -2.77 -15.09 -28.43
CA ASP A 71 -3.25 -16.47 -28.41
C ASP A 71 -4.30 -16.79 -27.33
N VAL A 72 -4.17 -16.18 -26.13
CA VAL A 72 -5.16 -16.30 -25.05
C VAL A 72 -6.53 -15.74 -25.46
N GLN A 73 -6.58 -14.86 -26.47
CA GLN A 73 -7.81 -14.28 -26.98
C GLN A 73 -8.46 -15.13 -28.08
N ILE A 74 -7.89 -16.28 -28.45
CA ILE A 74 -8.46 -17.12 -29.50
C ILE A 74 -9.52 -18.04 -28.89
N ILE A 75 -10.79 -17.69 -29.09
CA ILE A 75 -11.93 -18.55 -28.69
C ILE A 75 -12.28 -19.54 -29.82
N ASN A 76 -12.17 -19.08 -31.08
CA ASN A 76 -12.52 -19.85 -32.26
C ASN A 76 -11.41 -19.71 -33.32
N GLU A 77 -11.01 -20.81 -33.96
CA GLU A 77 -9.94 -20.81 -34.98
C GLU A 77 -10.30 -19.97 -36.21
N ARG A 78 -11.59 -19.71 -36.48
CA ARG A 78 -12.02 -18.75 -37.52
C ARG A 78 -11.48 -17.34 -37.30
N MET A 79 -11.20 -16.95 -36.06
CA MET A 79 -10.55 -15.66 -35.77
C MET A 79 -9.14 -15.59 -36.38
N VAL A 80 -8.41 -16.70 -36.36
CA VAL A 80 -7.06 -16.79 -36.93
C VAL A 80 -7.12 -16.81 -38.46
N GLU A 81 -8.16 -17.40 -39.03
CA GLU A 81 -8.45 -17.34 -40.47
C GLU A 81 -8.69 -15.89 -40.93
N ASP A 82 -9.51 -15.13 -40.20
CA ASP A 82 -9.75 -13.71 -40.50
C ASP A 82 -8.45 -12.88 -40.39
N ILE A 83 -7.64 -13.13 -39.37
CA ILE A 83 -6.30 -12.51 -39.22
C ILE A 83 -5.40 -12.85 -40.41
N ASN A 84 -5.40 -14.10 -40.86
CA ASN A 84 -4.63 -14.54 -42.03
C ASN A 84 -5.10 -13.83 -43.31
N ASN A 85 -6.42 -13.60 -43.45
CA ASN A 85 -6.99 -12.84 -44.57
C ASN A 85 -6.58 -11.36 -44.51
N ILE A 86 -6.57 -10.73 -43.33
CA ILE A 86 -6.08 -9.36 -43.14
C ILE A 86 -4.59 -9.26 -43.48
N LEU A 87 -3.77 -10.23 -43.08
CA LEU A 87 -2.34 -10.25 -43.40
C LEU A 87 -2.06 -10.36 -44.90
N ASN A 88 -2.80 -11.23 -45.61
CA ASN A 88 -2.61 -11.45 -47.05
C ASN A 88 -3.21 -10.33 -47.90
N ALA A 89 -4.51 -10.07 -47.71
CA ALA A 89 -5.32 -9.23 -48.57
C ALA A 89 -5.56 -7.84 -47.98
N GLY A 90 -5.47 -7.67 -46.66
CA GLY A 90 -5.86 -6.44 -45.97
C GLY A 90 -7.36 -6.32 -45.75
N ASP A 91 -8.11 -7.42 -45.87
CA ASP A 91 -9.57 -7.43 -45.75
C ASP A 91 -10.11 -8.79 -45.27
N VAL A 92 -11.35 -8.78 -44.75
CA VAL A 92 -12.11 -9.99 -44.39
C VAL A 92 -13.41 -10.05 -45.21
N PRO A 93 -13.71 -11.17 -45.89
CA PRO A 93 -14.93 -11.30 -46.69
C PRO A 93 -16.22 -11.12 -45.86
N ASN A 94 -17.23 -10.48 -46.46
CA ASN A 94 -18.56 -10.27 -45.87
C ASN A 94 -18.53 -9.53 -44.51
N LEU A 95 -17.63 -8.57 -44.36
CA LEU A 95 -17.47 -7.77 -43.14
C LEU A 95 -18.30 -6.49 -43.14
N TYR A 96 -18.39 -5.78 -44.28
CA TYR A 96 -18.98 -4.45 -44.36
C TYR A 96 -20.46 -4.49 -44.72
N ALA A 97 -21.26 -3.68 -44.01
CA ALA A 97 -22.64 -3.41 -44.38
C ALA A 97 -22.71 -2.38 -45.52
N PRO A 98 -23.88 -2.20 -46.18
CA PRO A 98 -24.05 -1.20 -47.24
C PRO A 98 -23.69 0.23 -46.79
N GLU A 99 -23.99 0.59 -45.54
CA GLU A 99 -23.66 1.89 -44.94
C GLU A 99 -22.15 2.10 -44.82
N ASP A 100 -21.41 1.07 -44.38
CA ASP A 100 -19.95 1.10 -44.28
C ASP A 100 -19.30 1.26 -45.66
N MET A 101 -19.86 0.61 -46.68
CA MET A 101 -19.39 0.72 -48.07
C MET A 101 -19.60 2.13 -48.64
N GLU A 102 -20.65 2.83 -48.23
CA GLU A 102 -20.87 4.24 -48.60
C GLU A 102 -19.84 5.16 -47.94
N ALA A 103 -19.53 4.94 -46.66
CA ALA A 103 -18.47 5.67 -45.96
C ALA A 103 -17.10 5.43 -46.60
N ILE A 104 -16.76 4.18 -46.94
CA ILE A 104 -15.53 3.82 -47.66
C ILE A 104 -15.48 4.51 -49.03
N SER A 105 -16.59 4.50 -49.75
CA SER A 105 -16.72 5.14 -51.06
C SER A 105 -16.44 6.64 -50.99
N THR A 106 -17.04 7.32 -50.02
CA THR A 106 -16.87 8.76 -49.82
C THR A 106 -15.41 9.10 -49.50
N ALA A 107 -14.77 8.35 -48.61
CA ALA A 107 -13.40 8.60 -48.18
C ALA A 107 -12.34 8.30 -49.27
N CYS A 108 -12.56 7.27 -50.10
CA CYS A 108 -11.57 6.81 -51.09
C CYS A 108 -11.82 7.38 -52.50
N ARG A 109 -13.01 7.91 -52.80
CA ARG A 109 -13.33 8.52 -54.10
C ARG A 109 -12.41 9.71 -54.41
N GLN A 110 -12.14 10.56 -53.42
CA GLN A 110 -11.23 11.71 -53.58
C GLN A 110 -9.80 11.25 -53.93
N GLU A 111 -9.33 10.14 -53.33
CA GLU A 111 -8.02 9.56 -53.62
C GLU A 111 -7.95 8.99 -55.05
N CYS A 112 -9.02 8.32 -55.49
CA CYS A 112 -9.11 7.80 -56.87
C CYS A 112 -9.01 8.94 -57.89
N GLN A 113 -9.71 10.05 -57.64
CA GLN A 113 -9.66 11.25 -58.49
C GLN A 113 -8.26 11.88 -58.51
N LYS A 114 -7.61 12.03 -57.35
CA LYS A 114 -6.22 12.52 -57.25
C LYS A 114 -5.24 11.64 -58.04
N ARG A 115 -5.43 10.33 -58.02
CA ARG A 115 -4.60 9.35 -58.74
C ARG A 115 -5.01 9.11 -60.20
N LYS A 116 -6.02 9.83 -60.70
CA LYS A 116 -6.61 9.68 -62.05
C LYS A 116 -7.11 8.25 -62.35
N ILE A 117 -7.54 7.53 -61.31
CA ILE A 117 -8.15 6.21 -61.44
C ILE A 117 -9.67 6.38 -61.56
N PRO A 118 -10.35 5.71 -62.52
CA PRO A 118 -11.81 5.77 -62.64
C PRO A 118 -12.48 5.34 -61.32
N PRO A 119 -13.38 6.14 -60.73
CA PRO A 119 -13.98 5.87 -59.42
C PRO A 119 -15.11 4.81 -59.51
N THR A 120 -14.78 3.61 -60.01
CA THR A 120 -15.66 2.44 -59.97
C THR A 120 -15.67 1.85 -58.55
N LYS A 121 -16.72 1.10 -58.19
CA LYS A 121 -16.82 0.45 -56.87
C LYS A 121 -15.58 -0.41 -56.55
N LEU A 122 -15.09 -1.16 -57.54
CA LEU A 122 -13.89 -2.00 -57.41
C LEU A 122 -12.63 -1.17 -57.16
N ASN A 123 -12.42 -0.10 -57.93
CA ASN A 123 -11.23 0.74 -57.80
C ASN A 123 -11.19 1.49 -56.47
N ILE A 124 -12.34 1.99 -56.02
CA ILE A 124 -12.51 2.63 -54.73
C ILE A 124 -12.15 1.66 -53.60
N PHE A 125 -12.68 0.43 -53.64
CA PHE A 125 -12.40 -0.57 -52.62
C PHE A 125 -10.92 -1.01 -52.64
N SER A 126 -10.31 -1.11 -53.83
CA SER A 126 -8.87 -1.37 -53.96
C SER A 126 -8.03 -0.26 -53.30
N GLN A 127 -8.41 1.02 -53.46
CA GLN A 127 -7.73 2.12 -52.76
C GLN A 127 -7.92 2.06 -51.24
N TYR A 128 -9.11 1.65 -50.78
CA TYR A 128 -9.36 1.43 -49.36
C TYR A 128 -8.44 0.34 -48.80
N ILE A 129 -8.31 -0.81 -49.47
CA ILE A 129 -7.38 -1.89 -49.06
C ILE A 129 -5.94 -1.37 -48.96
N ILE A 130 -5.50 -0.56 -49.94
CA ILE A 130 -4.15 0.03 -49.90
C ILE A 130 -3.97 0.93 -48.66
N ARG A 131 -4.97 1.75 -48.33
CA ARG A 131 -4.95 2.60 -47.12
C ARG A 131 -4.92 1.75 -45.85
N VAL A 132 -5.75 0.73 -45.77
CA VAL A 132 -5.79 -0.23 -44.66
C VAL A 132 -4.42 -0.87 -44.47
N ARG A 133 -3.84 -1.47 -45.51
CA ARG A 133 -2.53 -2.14 -45.45
C ARG A 133 -1.38 -1.19 -45.08
N ARG A 134 -1.49 0.09 -45.43
CA ARG A 134 -0.47 1.09 -45.06
C ARG A 134 -0.56 1.49 -43.59
N ASN A 135 -1.77 1.56 -43.05
CA ASN A 135 -2.03 2.13 -41.73
C ASN A 135 -2.22 1.08 -40.63
N ILE A 136 -2.49 -0.18 -40.98
CA ILE A 136 -2.57 -1.27 -40.01
C ILE A 136 -1.22 -1.95 -39.81
N HIS A 137 -0.87 -2.12 -38.55
CA HIS A 137 0.24 -2.94 -38.10
C HIS A 137 -0.29 -4.04 -37.19
N LEU A 138 -0.30 -5.27 -37.70
CA LEU A 138 -0.77 -6.40 -36.93
C LEU A 138 0.37 -6.96 -36.08
N CYS A 139 0.16 -7.02 -34.77
CA CYS A 139 1.09 -7.61 -33.80
C CYS A 139 0.41 -8.82 -33.16
N VAL A 140 0.80 -10.02 -33.59
CA VAL A 140 0.25 -11.27 -33.09
C VAL A 140 1.18 -11.84 -32.02
N ALA A 141 0.69 -12.00 -30.79
CA ALA A 141 1.45 -12.58 -29.69
C ALA A 141 1.02 -14.03 -29.46
N MET A 142 1.89 -14.99 -29.82
CA MET A 142 1.60 -16.43 -29.65
C MET A 142 2.64 -17.14 -28.79
N SER A 143 2.19 -17.98 -27.89
CA SER A 143 3.06 -18.91 -27.19
C SER A 143 3.51 -20.01 -28.15
N PRO A 144 4.82 -20.28 -28.29
CA PRO A 144 5.31 -21.38 -29.12
C PRO A 144 5.03 -22.76 -28.49
N LEU A 145 4.35 -22.78 -27.34
CA LEU A 145 4.06 -23.98 -26.57
C LEU A 145 2.78 -24.66 -27.09
N GLY A 146 2.82 -25.99 -27.15
CA GLY A 146 1.68 -26.83 -27.51
C GLY A 146 1.51 -27.04 -29.02
N GLU A 147 0.68 -28.03 -29.36
CA GLU A 147 0.43 -28.41 -30.76
C GLU A 147 -0.42 -27.38 -31.51
N ALA A 148 -1.30 -26.67 -30.81
CA ALA A 148 -2.16 -25.65 -31.39
C ALA A 148 -1.37 -24.57 -32.15
N PHE A 149 -0.23 -24.12 -31.61
CA PHE A 149 0.65 -23.18 -32.28
C PHE A 149 1.17 -23.73 -33.62
N ARG A 150 1.69 -24.96 -33.62
CA ARG A 150 2.19 -25.62 -34.84
C ARG A 150 1.09 -25.83 -35.87
N ASN A 151 -0.11 -26.20 -35.43
CA ASN A 151 -1.27 -26.37 -36.30
C ASN A 151 -1.69 -25.05 -36.94
N ARG A 152 -1.71 -23.95 -36.17
CA ARG A 152 -2.01 -22.62 -36.69
C ARG A 152 -0.98 -22.15 -37.72
N LEU A 153 0.31 -22.34 -37.47
CA LEU A 153 1.33 -21.99 -38.47
C LEU A 153 1.21 -22.80 -39.77
N ARG A 154 0.83 -24.08 -39.68
CA ARG A 154 0.61 -24.93 -40.87
C ARG A 154 -0.64 -24.52 -41.66
N ASN A 155 -1.72 -24.20 -40.95
CA ASN A 155 -3.00 -23.87 -41.58
C ASN A 155 -3.03 -22.41 -42.09
N PHE A 156 -2.27 -21.51 -41.46
CA PHE A 156 -2.31 -20.06 -41.72
C PHE A 156 -0.91 -19.51 -42.05
N PRO A 157 -0.42 -19.73 -43.28
CA PRO A 157 0.96 -19.39 -43.66
C PRO A 157 1.24 -17.88 -43.67
N ALA A 158 0.22 -17.01 -43.72
CA ALA A 158 0.44 -15.56 -43.69
C ALA A 158 1.06 -15.09 -42.37
N LEU A 159 0.84 -15.81 -41.28
CA LEU A 159 1.47 -15.53 -39.99
C LEU A 159 3.00 -15.58 -40.07
N VAL A 160 3.56 -16.41 -40.96
CA VAL A 160 5.01 -16.53 -41.18
C VAL A 160 5.46 -15.65 -42.34
N ASN A 161 4.70 -15.63 -43.44
CA ASN A 161 5.12 -14.96 -44.68
C ASN A 161 4.97 -13.44 -44.63
N CYS A 162 3.98 -12.93 -43.88
CA CYS A 162 3.62 -11.51 -43.87
C CYS A 162 3.99 -10.80 -42.56
N CYS A 163 4.60 -11.50 -41.60
CA CYS A 163 5.02 -10.96 -40.32
C CYS A 163 6.52 -11.14 -40.11
N THR A 164 7.15 -10.15 -39.48
CA THR A 164 8.50 -10.33 -38.93
C THR A 164 8.39 -11.14 -37.64
N ILE A 165 9.12 -12.25 -37.57
CA ILE A 165 9.13 -13.10 -36.38
C ILE A 165 10.12 -12.54 -35.37
N ASP A 166 9.63 -12.26 -34.16
CA ASP A 166 10.46 -11.82 -33.03
C ASP A 166 10.33 -12.81 -31.87
N TRP A 167 11.47 -13.32 -31.39
CA TRP A 167 11.52 -14.38 -30.41
C TRP A 167 11.94 -13.84 -29.03
N PHE A 168 10.97 -13.80 -28.12
CA PHE A 168 11.16 -13.43 -26.73
C PHE A 168 11.68 -14.66 -25.97
N THR A 169 13.00 -14.75 -25.90
CA THR A 169 13.72 -15.75 -25.13
C THR A 169 13.66 -15.45 -23.63
N ASN A 170 14.07 -16.44 -22.83
CA ASN A 170 14.25 -16.27 -21.40
C ASN A 170 15.26 -15.15 -21.12
N TRP A 171 15.05 -14.43 -20.02
CA TRP A 171 15.94 -13.33 -19.67
C TRP A 171 17.35 -13.84 -19.35
N PRO A 172 18.38 -13.31 -20.02
CA PRO A 172 19.75 -13.67 -19.70
C PRO A 172 20.16 -13.15 -18.32
N ALA A 173 21.27 -13.65 -17.81
CA ALA A 173 21.80 -13.33 -16.49
C ALA A 173 21.97 -11.81 -16.27
N GLU A 174 22.39 -11.10 -17.31
CA GLU A 174 22.59 -9.65 -17.32
C GLU A 174 21.26 -8.90 -17.22
N ALA A 175 20.22 -9.37 -17.92
CA ALA A 175 18.89 -8.76 -17.88
C ALA A 175 18.26 -8.94 -16.48
N LEU A 176 18.37 -10.13 -15.88
CA LEU A 176 17.91 -10.38 -14.51
C LEU A 176 18.60 -9.43 -13.52
N GLN A 177 19.91 -9.23 -13.67
CA GLN A 177 20.67 -8.33 -12.80
C GLN A 177 20.25 -6.87 -12.98
N SER A 178 20.13 -6.39 -14.22
CA SER A 178 19.74 -5.01 -14.52
C SER A 178 18.32 -4.70 -14.02
N VAL A 179 17.37 -5.59 -14.29
CA VAL A 179 15.97 -5.42 -13.85
C VAL A 179 15.87 -5.51 -12.33
N GLY A 180 16.57 -6.46 -11.71
CA GLY A 180 16.63 -6.61 -10.27
C GLY A 180 17.12 -5.32 -9.59
N LEU A 181 18.24 -4.76 -10.04
CA LEU A 181 18.76 -3.49 -9.52
C LEU A 181 17.78 -2.34 -9.71
N SER A 182 17.16 -2.22 -10.89
CA SER A 182 16.19 -1.15 -11.14
C SER A 182 14.99 -1.21 -10.20
N ILE A 183 14.49 -2.41 -9.88
CA ILE A 183 13.31 -2.58 -9.00
C ILE A 183 13.68 -2.34 -7.54
N LEU A 184 14.82 -2.87 -7.09
CA LEU A 184 15.29 -2.69 -5.72
C LEU A 184 15.56 -1.22 -5.39
N ARG A 185 16.15 -0.47 -6.33
CA ARG A 185 16.37 0.98 -6.19
C ARG A 185 15.08 1.78 -6.21
N LYS A 186 14.14 1.42 -7.09
CA LYS A 186 12.83 2.10 -7.16
C LYS A 186 12.05 2.00 -5.85
N ASN A 187 12.17 0.87 -5.16
CA ASN A 187 11.45 0.63 -3.91
C ASN A 187 12.19 1.15 -2.66
N ASP A 188 13.37 1.77 -2.83
CA ASP A 188 14.29 2.24 -1.77
C ASP A 188 14.22 1.37 -0.51
N LEU A 189 14.65 0.13 -0.65
CA LEU A 189 14.60 -0.84 0.42
C LEU A 189 15.68 -0.60 1.49
N GLY A 190 16.42 0.52 1.47
CA GLY A 190 17.45 0.83 2.47
C GLY A 190 18.48 -0.29 2.63
N LEU A 191 18.86 -0.93 1.53
CA LEU A 191 19.81 -2.05 1.50
C LEU A 191 21.26 -1.57 1.34
N ALA A 192 21.47 -0.29 1.00
CA ALA A 192 22.78 0.36 0.87
C ALA A 192 23.77 -0.51 0.06
N ASN A 193 24.90 -0.88 0.65
CA ASN A 193 25.96 -1.64 -0.03
C ASN A 193 25.59 -3.09 -0.37
N TYR A 194 24.47 -3.61 0.16
CA TYR A 194 24.07 -5.00 -0.06
C TYR A 194 23.18 -5.21 -1.29
N GLU A 195 22.70 -4.15 -1.94
CA GLU A 195 21.80 -4.24 -3.10
C GLU A 195 22.32 -5.19 -4.19
N GLN A 196 23.59 -5.02 -4.57
CA GLN A 196 24.19 -5.78 -5.65
C GLN A 196 24.36 -7.27 -5.31
N HIS A 197 24.67 -7.57 -4.04
CA HIS A 197 24.72 -8.95 -3.54
C HIS A 197 23.33 -9.58 -3.48
N THR A 198 22.31 -8.83 -3.05
CA THR A 198 20.93 -9.30 -3.02
C THR A 198 20.41 -9.61 -4.42
N VAL A 199 20.67 -8.75 -5.41
CA VAL A 199 20.32 -9.01 -6.81
C VAL A 199 21.03 -10.25 -7.34
N THR A 200 22.32 -10.40 -7.03
CA THR A 200 23.10 -11.57 -7.45
C THR A 200 22.51 -12.86 -6.88
N MET A 201 22.07 -12.84 -5.62
CA MET A 201 21.36 -13.96 -4.99
C MET A 201 20.05 -14.28 -5.74
N PHE A 202 19.21 -13.28 -6.02
CA PHE A 202 17.95 -13.52 -6.74
C PHE A 202 18.16 -14.07 -8.15
N LYS A 203 19.19 -13.59 -8.85
CA LYS A 203 19.59 -14.12 -10.15
C LYS A 203 19.93 -15.61 -10.03
N GLN A 204 20.77 -15.99 -9.07
CA GLN A 204 21.16 -17.39 -8.87
C GLN A 204 19.97 -18.27 -8.51
N ILE A 205 19.07 -17.80 -7.64
CA ILE A 205 17.83 -18.51 -7.30
C ILE A 205 17.00 -18.75 -8.57
N HIS A 206 16.78 -17.73 -9.40
CA HIS A 206 15.98 -17.86 -10.61
C HIS A 206 16.57 -18.88 -11.60
N LEU A 207 17.87 -18.79 -11.87
CA LEU A 207 18.58 -19.72 -12.76
C LEU A 207 18.60 -21.14 -12.20
N SER A 208 18.71 -21.31 -10.87
CA SER A 208 18.64 -22.63 -10.24
C SER A 208 17.29 -23.30 -10.44
N VAL A 209 16.19 -22.54 -10.37
CA VAL A 209 14.83 -23.04 -10.59
C VAL A 209 14.60 -23.38 -12.07
N GLU A 210 15.20 -22.62 -12.99
CA GLU A 210 15.17 -22.94 -14.42
C GLU A 210 15.86 -24.28 -14.71
N ASN A 211 17.04 -24.51 -14.12
CA ASN A 211 17.74 -25.80 -14.24
C ASN A 211 16.95 -26.94 -13.58
N ALA A 212 16.42 -26.73 -12.38
CA ALA A 212 15.58 -27.72 -11.71
C ALA A 212 14.31 -28.06 -12.52
N SER A 213 13.75 -27.09 -13.24
CA SER A 213 12.57 -27.31 -14.10
C SER A 213 12.91 -28.19 -15.32
N LYS A 214 14.14 -28.12 -15.84
CA LYS A 214 14.62 -29.04 -16.90
C LYS A 214 14.73 -30.46 -16.36
N THR A 215 15.38 -30.63 -15.21
CA THR A 215 15.51 -31.93 -14.54
C THR A 215 14.14 -32.53 -14.19
N PHE A 216 13.20 -31.71 -13.72
CA PHE A 216 11.83 -32.12 -13.43
C PHE A 216 11.11 -32.65 -14.66
N TYR A 217 11.30 -32.01 -15.82
CA TYR A 217 10.76 -32.49 -17.09
C TYR A 217 11.40 -33.82 -17.51
N GLU A 218 12.71 -33.97 -17.37
CA GLU A 218 13.41 -35.21 -17.72
C GLU A 218 12.94 -36.40 -16.89
N MET A 219 12.73 -36.21 -15.58
CA MET A 219 12.32 -37.27 -14.65
C MET A 219 10.82 -37.60 -14.74
N LEU A 220 9.96 -36.59 -14.77
CA LEU A 220 8.51 -36.77 -14.59
C LEU A 220 7.70 -36.46 -15.85
N ARG A 221 8.34 -36.01 -16.93
CA ARG A 221 7.67 -35.57 -18.17
C ARG A 221 6.60 -34.51 -17.94
N ARG A 222 6.72 -33.74 -16.86
CA ARG A 222 5.82 -32.64 -16.50
C ARG A 222 6.55 -31.31 -16.72
N HIS A 223 5.90 -30.39 -17.43
CA HIS A 223 6.46 -29.06 -17.65
C HIS A 223 6.20 -28.16 -16.45
N ASN A 224 7.27 -27.51 -15.96
CA ASN A 224 7.19 -26.35 -15.09
C ASN A 224 7.84 -25.16 -15.83
N TYR A 225 7.15 -24.03 -15.91
CA TYR A 225 7.61 -22.88 -16.68
C TYR A 225 8.09 -21.77 -15.75
N VAL A 226 9.35 -21.39 -15.91
CA VAL A 226 9.95 -20.26 -15.23
C VAL A 226 9.85 -19.05 -16.14
N THR A 227 9.16 -18.00 -15.68
CA THR A 227 8.87 -16.81 -16.49
C THR A 227 9.45 -15.55 -15.84
N PRO A 228 9.76 -14.50 -16.61
CA PRO A 228 10.17 -13.21 -16.04
C PRO A 228 9.16 -12.65 -15.04
N THR A 229 7.85 -12.90 -15.22
CA THR A 229 6.82 -12.54 -14.25
C THR A 229 7.05 -13.17 -12.88
N SER A 230 7.46 -14.43 -12.81
CA SER A 230 7.81 -15.09 -11.53
C SER A 230 9.03 -14.44 -10.87
N TYR A 231 10.00 -13.95 -11.65
CA TYR A 231 11.14 -13.18 -11.12
C TYR A 231 10.72 -11.83 -10.54
N LEU A 232 9.85 -11.11 -11.24
CA LEU A 232 9.30 -9.84 -10.77
C LEU A 232 8.47 -10.02 -9.49
N GLU A 233 7.71 -11.11 -9.41
CA GLU A 233 6.93 -11.47 -8.23
C GLU A 233 7.82 -11.82 -7.03
N LEU A 234 8.92 -12.54 -7.24
CA LEU A 234 9.93 -12.80 -6.22
C LEU A 234 10.49 -11.50 -5.63
N LEU A 235 10.88 -10.54 -6.48
CA LEU A 235 11.40 -9.23 -6.05
C LEU A 235 10.35 -8.41 -5.31
N SER A 236 9.11 -8.36 -5.81
CA SER A 236 7.99 -7.67 -5.17
C SER A 236 7.66 -8.28 -3.80
N SER A 237 7.62 -9.60 -3.71
CA SER A 237 7.36 -10.33 -2.46
C SER A 237 8.46 -10.10 -1.43
N PHE A 238 9.71 -10.06 -1.86
CA PHE A 238 10.83 -9.71 -1.00
C PHE A 238 10.71 -8.28 -0.44
N GLY A 239 10.35 -7.31 -1.28
CA GLY A 239 10.12 -5.94 -0.82
C GLY A 239 9.03 -5.84 0.25
N LYS A 240 7.90 -6.53 0.03
CA LYS A 240 6.82 -6.63 1.03
C LYS A 240 7.27 -7.30 2.33
N LEU A 241 8.04 -8.38 2.22
CA LEU A 241 8.55 -9.13 3.38
C LEU A 241 9.51 -8.28 4.22
N ILE A 242 10.43 -7.55 3.59
CA ILE A 242 11.34 -6.62 4.30
C ILE A 242 10.55 -5.56 5.03
N ALA A 243 9.58 -4.92 4.36
CA ALA A 243 8.77 -3.87 4.98
C ALA A 243 8.02 -4.40 6.21
N SER A 244 7.40 -5.57 6.09
CA SER A 244 6.71 -6.24 7.20
C SER A 244 7.66 -6.58 8.36
N LYS A 245 8.83 -7.16 8.07
CA LYS A 245 9.79 -7.54 9.11
C LYS A 245 10.45 -6.34 9.78
N ARG A 246 10.69 -5.25 9.04
CA ARG A 246 11.18 -3.99 9.63
C ARG A 246 10.15 -3.37 10.56
N LEU A 247 8.88 -3.35 10.18
CA LEU A 247 7.81 -2.87 11.05
C LEU A 247 7.70 -3.71 12.34
N GLU A 248 7.74 -5.04 12.20
CA GLU A 248 7.72 -5.97 13.33
C GLU A 248 8.90 -5.70 14.29
N THR A 249 10.12 -5.58 13.76
CA THR A 249 11.33 -5.33 14.57
C THR A 249 11.34 -3.92 15.16
N SER A 250 10.92 -2.90 14.42
CA SER A 250 10.80 -1.53 14.94
C SER A 250 9.85 -1.49 16.12
N THR A 251 8.69 -2.10 15.99
CA THR A 251 7.68 -2.14 17.07
C THR A 251 8.24 -2.79 18.34
N LYS A 252 9.00 -3.90 18.19
CA LYS A 252 9.68 -4.56 19.32
C LYS A 252 10.76 -3.67 19.93
N LYS A 253 11.55 -2.99 19.10
CA LYS A 253 12.58 -2.05 19.53
C LYS A 253 11.96 -0.88 20.30
N ASP A 254 10.92 -0.27 19.76
CA ASP A 254 10.25 0.90 20.35
C ASP A 254 9.63 0.54 21.70
N ARG A 255 9.02 -0.65 21.81
CA ARG A 255 8.52 -1.17 23.10
C ARG A 255 9.63 -1.34 24.13
N LEU A 256 10.78 -1.87 23.74
CA LEU A 256 11.93 -2.02 24.64
C LEU A 256 12.51 -0.66 25.04
N GLN A 257 12.59 0.28 24.10
CA GLN A 257 13.06 1.63 24.34
C GLN A 257 12.17 2.33 25.37
N ILE A 258 10.85 2.31 25.19
CA ILE A 258 9.88 2.88 26.14
C ILE A 258 10.06 2.24 27.53
N GLY A 259 10.26 0.92 27.60
CA GLY A 259 10.53 0.23 28.85
C GLY A 259 11.82 0.70 29.53
N LEU A 260 12.89 0.86 28.76
CA LEU A 260 14.19 1.33 29.26
C LEU A 260 14.12 2.79 29.73
N ASP A 261 13.42 3.64 29.00
CA ASP A 261 13.20 5.05 29.33
C ASP A 261 12.43 5.15 30.67
N LYS A 262 11.41 4.31 30.86
CA LYS A 262 10.67 4.25 32.13
C LYS A 262 11.52 3.76 33.30
N LEU A 263 12.40 2.80 33.08
CA LEU A 263 13.34 2.33 34.11
C LEU A 263 14.35 3.41 34.48
N THR A 264 14.86 4.17 33.50
CA THR A 264 15.80 5.28 33.76
C THR A 264 15.13 6.44 34.48
N GLU A 265 13.90 6.80 34.09
CA GLU A 265 13.09 7.81 34.78
C GLU A 265 12.79 7.39 36.23
N THR A 266 12.39 6.13 36.45
CA THR A 266 12.12 5.60 37.80
C THR A 266 13.38 5.59 38.66
N LYS A 267 14.52 5.19 38.08
CA LYS A 267 15.82 5.22 38.78
C LYS A 267 16.17 6.64 39.24
N ALA A 268 15.93 7.65 38.40
CA ALA A 268 16.17 9.04 38.77
C ALA A 268 15.23 9.48 39.92
N MET A 269 13.93 9.16 39.83
CA MET A 269 12.96 9.47 40.90
C MET A 269 13.33 8.80 42.24
N VAL A 270 13.71 7.51 42.21
CA VAL A 270 14.11 6.79 43.43
C VAL A 270 15.38 7.38 44.03
N SER A 271 16.35 7.83 43.21
CA SER A 271 17.55 8.50 43.69
C SER A 271 17.22 9.79 44.46
N VAL A 272 16.30 10.61 43.92
CA VAL A 272 15.83 11.84 44.58
C VAL A 272 15.13 11.51 45.90
N MET A 273 14.22 10.53 45.90
CA MET A 273 13.54 10.10 47.13
C MET A 273 14.51 9.57 48.20
N GLN A 274 15.58 8.87 47.80
CA GLN A 274 16.61 8.40 48.73
C GLN A 274 17.36 9.56 49.36
N GLU A 275 17.73 10.58 48.59
CA GLU A 275 18.38 11.79 49.10
C GLU A 275 17.45 12.55 50.08
N GLU A 276 16.18 12.73 49.72
CA GLU A 276 15.19 13.36 50.60
C GLU A 276 15.01 12.61 51.93
N LEU A 277 14.92 11.28 51.89
CA LEU A 277 14.81 10.45 53.10
C LEU A 277 16.00 10.62 54.04
N VAL A 278 17.23 10.67 53.50
CA VAL A 278 18.44 10.88 54.29
C VAL A 278 18.44 12.24 54.97
N VAL A 279 17.89 13.28 54.31
CA VAL A 279 17.76 14.63 54.89
C VAL A 279 16.66 14.72 55.95
N LEU A 280 15.51 14.08 55.71
CA LEU A 280 14.35 14.09 56.62
C LEU A 280 14.59 13.28 57.91
N GLN A 281 15.39 12.21 57.84
CA GLN A 281 15.62 11.31 58.98
C GLN A 281 16.18 12.01 60.24
N PRO A 282 17.24 12.83 60.19
CA PRO A 282 17.72 13.56 61.37
C PRO A 282 16.73 14.63 61.85
N GLN A 283 16.00 15.30 60.93
CA GLN A 283 14.97 16.28 61.30
C GLN A 283 13.83 15.64 62.08
N LEU A 284 13.42 14.42 61.71
CA LEU A 284 12.43 13.62 62.44
C LEU A 284 12.89 13.28 63.86
N VAL A 285 14.17 12.93 64.06
CA VAL A 285 14.71 12.62 65.39
C VAL A 285 14.72 13.87 66.28
N VAL A 286 15.14 15.02 65.73
CA VAL A 286 15.13 16.30 66.46
C VAL A 286 13.70 16.69 66.83
N THR A 287 12.79 16.69 65.87
CA THR A 287 11.38 17.04 66.11
C THR A 287 10.69 16.08 67.09
N GLN A 288 10.99 14.78 67.04
CA GLN A 288 10.49 13.83 68.05
C GLN A 288 11.03 14.15 69.45
N ALA A 289 12.31 14.52 69.58
CA ALA A 289 12.89 14.91 70.86
C ALA A 289 12.28 16.21 71.39
N GLU A 290 12.07 17.21 70.51
CA GLU A 290 11.39 18.46 70.84
C GLU A 290 9.94 18.24 71.28
N VAL A 291 9.19 17.40 70.56
CA VAL A 291 7.81 17.04 70.94
C VAL A 291 7.78 16.30 72.27
N ALA A 292 8.73 15.39 72.52
CA ALA A 292 8.82 14.70 73.81
C ALA A 292 9.14 15.66 74.97
N ALA A 293 10.06 16.60 74.76
CA ALA A 293 10.38 17.64 75.75
C ALA A 293 9.19 18.56 76.03
N MET A 294 8.51 19.03 74.97
CA MET A 294 7.29 19.84 75.08
C MET A 294 6.19 19.08 75.84
N MET A 295 6.06 17.76 75.62
CA MET A 295 5.07 16.97 76.34
C MET A 295 5.37 16.87 77.84
N ILE A 296 6.65 16.79 78.23
CA ILE A 296 7.06 16.84 79.64
C ILE A 296 6.68 18.20 80.25
N GLU A 297 6.97 19.30 79.56
CA GLU A 297 6.63 20.66 80.00
C GLU A 297 5.11 20.82 80.15
N ILE A 298 4.32 20.38 79.17
CA ILE A 298 2.85 20.39 79.23
C ILE A 298 2.34 19.60 80.44
N THR A 299 2.93 18.45 80.76
CA THR A 299 2.48 17.67 81.95
C THR A 299 2.81 18.38 83.26
N LYS A 300 3.96 19.08 83.33
CA LYS A 300 4.34 19.90 84.49
C LYS A 300 3.42 21.11 84.64
N ASP A 301 3.17 21.82 83.56
CA ASP A 301 2.26 22.97 83.55
C ASP A 301 0.84 22.56 83.90
N LYS A 302 0.38 21.39 83.41
CA LYS A 302 -0.93 20.83 83.78
C LYS A 302 -1.01 20.49 85.28
N ALA A 303 0.06 19.99 85.88
CA ALA A 303 0.11 19.70 87.32
C ALA A 303 0.10 21.00 88.16
N SER A 304 0.91 22.00 87.77
CA SER A 304 0.93 23.31 88.43
C SER A 304 -0.40 24.06 88.28
N ALA A 305 -1.03 23.98 87.11
CA ALA A 305 -2.37 24.52 86.89
C ALA A 305 -3.42 23.81 87.75
N ALA A 306 -3.30 22.49 87.97
CA ALA A 306 -4.20 21.75 88.85
C ALA A 306 -4.04 22.13 90.33
N GLU A 307 -2.80 22.34 90.79
CA GLU A 307 -2.51 22.82 92.15
C GLU A 307 -3.03 24.25 92.37
N THR A 308 -2.78 25.13 91.40
CA THR A 308 -3.31 26.50 91.41
C THR A 308 -4.83 26.48 91.42
N LYS A 309 -5.46 25.64 90.59
CA LYS A 309 -6.92 25.45 90.57
C LYS A 309 -7.46 25.00 91.94
N ALA A 310 -6.83 24.02 92.58
CA ALA A 310 -7.24 23.56 93.91
C ALA A 310 -7.08 24.66 94.98
N SER A 311 -6.02 25.48 94.91
CA SER A 311 -5.82 26.60 95.83
C SER A 311 -6.88 27.69 95.65
N VAL A 312 -7.23 28.01 94.40
CA VAL A 312 -8.27 28.98 94.07
C VAL A 312 -9.64 28.46 94.50
N GLU A 313 -9.94 27.17 94.33
CA GLU A 313 -11.19 26.56 94.83
C GLU A 313 -11.31 26.66 96.36
N ILE A 314 -10.20 26.52 97.11
CA ILE A 314 -10.18 26.70 98.57
C ILE A 314 -10.39 28.17 98.95
N GLU A 315 -9.72 29.10 98.27
CA GLU A 315 -9.91 30.53 98.51
C GLU A 315 -11.32 31.01 98.14
N GLU A 316 -11.88 30.50 97.05
CA GLU A 316 -13.25 30.75 96.61
C GLU A 316 -14.26 30.25 97.65
N ALA A 317 -14.06 29.05 98.21
CA ALA A 317 -14.90 28.54 99.31
C ALA A 317 -14.83 29.41 100.57
N LYS A 318 -13.62 29.88 100.95
CA LYS A 318 -13.43 30.80 102.08
C LYS A 318 -14.04 32.18 101.83
N ALA A 319 -13.88 32.71 100.62
CA ALA A 319 -14.46 33.98 100.21
C ALA A 319 -15.99 33.90 100.21
N ASN A 320 -16.57 32.81 99.72
CA ASN A 320 -18.01 32.55 99.75
C ASN A 320 -18.53 32.41 101.18
N SER A 321 -17.80 31.74 102.08
CA SER A 321 -18.17 31.68 103.51
C SER A 321 -18.16 33.07 104.14
N LYS A 322 -17.09 33.85 103.95
CA LYS A 322 -17.00 35.22 104.48
C LYS A 322 -18.06 36.15 103.87
N ALA A 323 -18.39 35.98 102.59
CA ALA A 323 -19.47 36.71 101.94
C ALA A 323 -20.83 36.32 102.51
N ALA A 324 -21.07 35.04 102.83
CA ALA A 324 -22.28 34.58 103.50
C ALA A 324 -22.38 35.12 104.94
N ASP A 325 -21.29 35.12 105.69
CA ASP A 325 -21.24 35.69 107.05
C ASP A 325 -21.47 37.21 107.03
N ALA A 326 -20.81 37.94 106.11
CA ALA A 326 -21.02 39.36 105.94
C ALA A 326 -22.45 39.68 105.49
N LYS A 327 -23.05 38.83 104.65
CA LYS A 327 -24.45 38.95 104.25
C LYS A 327 -25.39 38.68 105.43
N ALA A 328 -25.12 37.67 106.27
CA ALA A 328 -25.90 37.41 107.46
C ALA A 328 -25.83 38.60 108.45
N ILE A 329 -24.65 39.18 108.66
CA ILE A 329 -24.49 40.39 109.49
C ILE A 329 -25.22 41.59 108.88
N ALA A 330 -25.16 41.76 107.55
CA ALA A 330 -25.90 42.82 106.87
C ALA A 330 -27.42 42.63 106.97
N ASP A 331 -27.90 41.39 106.79
CA ASP A 331 -29.32 41.03 106.91
C ASP A 331 -29.82 41.23 108.36
N ASP A 332 -29.01 40.88 109.37
CA ASP A 332 -29.34 41.08 110.79
C ASP A 332 -29.34 42.58 111.16
N ALA A 333 -28.33 43.35 110.72
CA ALA A 333 -28.30 44.80 110.88
C ALA A 333 -29.47 45.50 110.15
N GLN A 334 -29.90 44.98 108.99
CA GLN A 334 -31.05 45.49 108.26
C GLN A 334 -32.37 45.10 108.93
N LYS A 335 -32.41 43.97 109.65
CA LYS A 335 -33.55 43.54 110.47
C LYS A 335 -33.68 44.38 111.74
N ASP A 336 -32.57 44.64 112.44
CA ASP A 336 -32.51 45.56 113.58
C ASP A 336 -32.93 46.98 113.17
N LEU A 337 -32.47 47.45 112.00
CA LEU A 337 -32.92 48.71 111.41
C LEU A 337 -34.44 48.68 111.11
N ALA A 338 -34.96 47.58 110.57
CA ALA A 338 -36.37 47.42 110.27
C ALA A 338 -37.27 47.34 111.52
N GLU A 339 -36.76 46.85 112.66
CA GLU A 339 -37.45 46.90 113.96
C GLU A 339 -37.38 48.30 114.61
N ALA A 340 -36.36 49.10 114.29
CA ALA A 340 -36.21 50.47 114.79
C ALA A 340 -37.00 51.52 113.97
N ILE A 341 -37.29 51.25 112.69
CA ILE A 341 -38.06 52.18 111.82
C ILE A 341 -39.49 52.47 112.33
N PRO A 342 -40.27 51.50 112.87
CA PRO A 342 -41.60 51.75 113.44
C PRO A 342 -41.61 52.61 114.71
N ALA A 343 -40.46 52.92 115.31
CA ALA A 343 -40.34 53.85 116.43
C ALA A 343 -39.97 55.27 116.00
N LEU A 344 -39.77 55.49 114.69
CA LEU A 344 -39.41 56.79 114.09
C LEU A 344 -40.57 57.45 113.32
N GLU A 345 -41.74 56.79 113.20
CA GLU A 345 -43.05 57.36 112.83
C GLU A 345 -44.05 57.21 113.99
#